data_AF-R0MJ86-F1
#
_entry.id   AF-R0MJ86-F1
#
_cell.length_a   1.000
_cell.length_b   1.000
_cell.length_c   1.000
_cell.angle_alpha   90.00
_cell.angle_beta   90.00
_cell.angle_gamma   90.00
#
_symmetry.space_group_name_H-M   'P 1'
#
loop_
_entity.id
_entity.type
_entity.pdbx_description
1 polymer ?
#
loop_
_entity_poly.entity_id
_entity_poly.type
_entity_poly.pdbx_seq_one_letter_code
_entity_poly.pdbx_strand_id
1 'polypeptide(L)'
;MNSNKILKNLKSLTLKALTTIRSKSVLKKLRFYEILFEMNSQGIIRNKREIFYLDVPIFGKQEVVDSLIKETCKELKEIPFGLNITNTLKGIYFGEVEFVLIKDDRVIFNDPLLKPQILNTLPFQPRTILIPDMNQVLEVTTSANFCLVVEKDTIFSRILRSKNLSDHVPFLLVCGKGYPCRNTLLFLSKLKIKKILGLFDYDPYGLDIFLNTKKFVRDLN
;
A
#
# COMPACT_ATOMS: atom_id res chain seq x y z
N MET A 1 -46.99 7.67 -6.13
CA MET A 1 -46.29 8.93 -5.77
C MET A 1 -45.06 9.08 -6.64
N ASN A 2 -44.89 10.22 -7.32
CA ASN A 2 -43.96 10.36 -8.44
C ASN A 2 -42.50 10.51 -7.96
N SER A 3 -41.65 9.52 -8.24
CA SER A 3 -40.23 9.43 -7.79
C SER A 3 -39.43 10.72 -8.08
N ASN A 4 -39.70 11.37 -9.21
CA ASN A 4 -39.09 12.65 -9.59
C ASN A 4 -39.42 13.82 -8.66
N LYS A 5 -40.60 13.81 -8.02
CA LYS A 5 -41.00 14.83 -7.04
C LYS A 5 -40.24 14.64 -5.72
N ILE A 6 -40.00 13.39 -5.32
CA ILE A 6 -39.21 13.05 -4.13
C ILE A 6 -37.75 13.45 -4.32
N LEU A 7 -37.15 13.14 -5.47
CA LEU A 7 -35.77 13.55 -5.78
C LEU A 7 -35.59 15.07 -5.78
N LYS A 8 -36.52 15.84 -6.37
CA LYS A 8 -36.49 17.31 -6.33
C LYS A 8 -36.58 17.85 -4.90
N ASN A 9 -37.46 17.28 -4.09
CA ASN A 9 -37.65 17.69 -2.70
C ASN A 9 -36.43 17.36 -1.84
N LEU A 10 -35.86 16.17 -1.98
CA LEU A 10 -34.63 15.79 -1.29
C LEU A 10 -33.48 16.74 -1.65
N LYS A 11 -33.28 17.02 -2.95
CA LYS A 11 -32.26 17.98 -3.38
C LYS A 11 -32.43 19.36 -2.76
N SER A 12 -33.66 19.87 -2.68
CA SER A 12 -33.98 21.14 -2.02
C SER A 12 -33.71 21.13 -0.51
N LEU A 13 -34.05 20.03 0.18
CA LEU A 13 -33.81 19.87 1.62
C LEU A 13 -32.32 19.74 1.93
N THR A 14 -31.59 18.98 1.12
CA THR A 14 -30.12 18.87 1.21
C THR A 14 -29.48 20.22 0.97
N LEU A 15 -29.93 21.00 -0.03
CA LEU A 15 -29.42 22.35 -0.27
C LEU A 15 -29.65 23.27 0.94
N LYS A 16 -30.84 23.21 1.55
CA LYS A 16 -31.14 23.97 2.78
C LYS A 16 -30.23 23.56 3.95
N ALA A 17 -30.07 22.26 4.19
CA ALA A 17 -29.16 21.76 5.22
C ALA A 17 -27.71 22.17 4.97
N LEU A 18 -27.27 22.13 3.70
CA LEU A 18 -25.94 22.59 3.27
C LEU A 18 -25.75 24.10 3.46
N THR A 19 -26.77 24.93 3.20
CA THR A 19 -26.70 26.38 3.45
C THR A 19 -26.62 26.74 4.93
N THR A 20 -27.07 25.85 5.82
CA THR A 20 -26.91 26.00 7.28
C THR A 20 -25.45 25.74 7.70
N ILE A 21 -24.73 24.89 6.96
CA ILE A 21 -23.31 24.60 7.20
C ILE A 21 -22.46 25.73 6.59
N ARG A 22 -22.12 26.73 7.40
CA ARG A 22 -21.37 27.93 6.95
C ARG A 22 -19.95 27.65 6.43
N SER A 23 -19.40 26.44 6.61
CA SER A 23 -18.02 26.11 6.23
C SER A 23 -17.93 24.82 5.41
N LYS A 24 -17.36 24.92 4.21
CA LYS A 24 -17.00 23.75 3.37
C LYS A 24 -16.12 22.75 4.12
N SER A 25 -15.33 23.21 5.10
CA SER A 25 -14.49 22.34 5.94
C SER A 25 -15.34 21.44 6.83
N VAL A 26 -16.43 21.95 7.40
CA VAL A 26 -17.34 21.17 8.25
C VAL A 26 -18.04 20.10 7.42
N LEU A 27 -18.47 20.44 6.20
CA LEU A 27 -19.08 19.46 5.29
C LEU A 27 -18.11 18.31 4.96
N LYS A 28 -16.86 18.62 4.64
CA LYS A 28 -15.81 17.62 4.36
C LYS A 28 -15.56 16.72 5.56
N LYS A 29 -15.47 17.30 6.76
CA LYS A 29 -15.23 16.56 8.01
C LYS A 29 -16.43 15.66 8.36
N LEU A 30 -17.66 16.16 8.19
CA LEU A 30 -18.88 15.38 8.40
C LEU A 30 -18.97 14.20 7.43
N ARG A 31 -18.75 14.42 6.13
CA ARG A 31 -18.73 13.36 5.12
C ARG A 31 -17.65 12.32 5.41
N PHE A 32 -16.47 12.76 5.81
CA PHE A 32 -15.38 11.86 6.21
C PHE A 32 -15.76 11.01 7.43
N TYR A 33 -16.40 11.59 8.45
CA TYR A 33 -16.86 10.86 9.64
C TYR A 33 -17.98 9.88 9.35
N GLU A 34 -18.91 10.24 8.46
CA GLU A 34 -19.93 9.31 7.97
C GLU A 34 -19.29 8.09 7.30
N ILE A 35 -18.31 8.30 6.41
CA ILE A 35 -17.57 7.22 5.75
C ILE A 35 -16.83 6.35 6.78
N LEU A 36 -16.14 6.95 7.74
CA LEU A 36 -15.45 6.19 8.79
C LEU A 36 -16.42 5.38 9.64
N PHE A 37 -17.56 5.97 10.01
CA PHE A 37 -18.58 5.28 10.79
C PHE A 37 -19.14 4.07 10.05
N GLU A 38 -19.47 4.22 8.76
CA GLU A 38 -19.92 3.13 7.89
C GLU A 38 -18.86 2.02 7.80
N MET A 39 -17.61 2.41 7.51
CA MET A 39 -16.48 1.47 7.42
C MET A 39 -16.28 0.66 8.70
N ASN A 40 -16.33 1.31 9.86
CA ASN A 40 -16.12 0.64 11.15
C ASN A 40 -17.32 -0.22 11.54
N SER A 41 -18.54 0.24 11.27
CA SER A 41 -19.77 -0.51 11.59
C SER A 41 -19.93 -1.77 10.74
N GLN A 42 -19.44 -1.75 9.50
CA GLN A 42 -19.55 -2.87 8.55
C GLN A 42 -18.26 -3.71 8.46
N GLY A 43 -17.21 -3.37 9.22
CA GLY A 43 -15.90 -4.03 9.13
C GLY A 43 -15.21 -3.86 7.75
N ILE A 44 -15.55 -2.80 7.02
CA ILE A 44 -14.97 -2.53 5.70
C ILE A 44 -13.64 -1.80 5.88
N ILE A 45 -12.61 -2.35 5.26
CA ILE A 45 -11.28 -1.74 5.17
C ILE A 45 -11.16 -1.01 3.83
N ARG A 46 -10.68 0.24 3.85
CA ARG A 46 -10.43 1.02 2.64
C ARG A 46 -9.06 1.69 2.69
N ASN A 47 -8.48 1.93 1.52
CA ASN A 47 -7.31 2.77 1.39
C ASN A 47 -7.68 4.25 1.21
N LYS A 48 -6.70 5.13 1.42
CA LYS A 48 -6.91 6.59 1.37
C LYS A 48 -7.49 7.08 0.04
N ARG A 49 -7.12 6.44 -1.08
CA ARG A 49 -7.64 6.80 -2.40
C ARG A 49 -9.07 6.33 -2.57
N GLU A 50 -9.40 5.13 -2.11
CA GLU A 50 -10.79 4.65 -2.08
C GLU A 50 -11.67 5.62 -1.29
N ILE A 51 -11.21 6.08 -0.11
CA ILE A 51 -11.94 7.09 0.68
C ILE A 51 -12.16 8.37 -0.13
N PHE A 52 -11.13 8.86 -0.82
CA PHE A 52 -11.24 10.04 -1.70
C PHE A 52 -12.23 9.81 -2.85
N TYR A 53 -12.23 8.62 -3.46
CA TYR A 53 -13.10 8.29 -4.58
C TYR A 53 -14.58 8.10 -4.22
N LEU A 54 -14.90 7.85 -2.95
CA LEU A 54 -16.30 7.80 -2.49
C LEU A 54 -17.02 9.14 -2.67
N ASP A 55 -16.28 10.26 -2.63
CA ASP A 55 -16.87 11.57 -2.80
C ASP A 55 -15.86 12.63 -3.26
N VAL A 56 -15.32 12.43 -4.46
CA VAL A 56 -14.40 13.39 -5.12
C VAL A 56 -14.98 14.82 -5.14
N PRO A 57 -16.27 15.05 -5.44
CA PRO A 57 -16.84 16.40 -5.42
C PRO A 57 -16.78 17.10 -4.05
N ILE A 58 -17.00 16.37 -2.95
CA ILE A 58 -16.92 16.95 -1.60
C ILE A 58 -15.47 17.19 -1.19
N PHE A 59 -14.57 16.21 -1.39
CA PHE A 59 -13.18 16.32 -0.92
C PHE A 59 -12.35 17.27 -1.80
N GLY A 60 -12.56 17.23 -3.10
CA GLY A 60 -11.88 18.05 -4.11
C GLY A 60 -10.46 17.58 -4.41
N LYS A 61 -9.59 17.49 -3.40
CA LYS A 61 -8.21 17.01 -3.56
C LYS A 61 -7.85 15.94 -2.54
N GLN A 62 -6.91 15.06 -2.90
CA GLN A 62 -6.45 13.95 -2.06
C GLN A 62 -5.85 14.44 -0.73
N GLU A 63 -5.17 15.59 -0.74
CA GLU A 63 -4.52 16.17 0.43
C GLU A 63 -5.52 16.52 1.54
N VAL A 64 -6.78 16.76 1.18
CA VAL A 64 -7.86 17.01 2.13
C VAL A 64 -8.16 15.75 2.93
N VAL A 65 -8.28 14.59 2.26
CA VAL A 65 -8.48 13.30 2.93
C VAL A 65 -7.26 12.97 3.79
N ASP A 66 -6.04 13.23 3.29
CA ASP A 66 -4.82 13.02 4.06
C ASP A 66 -4.77 13.87 5.35
N SER A 67 -5.17 15.15 5.29
CA SER A 67 -5.25 16.02 6.46
C SER A 67 -6.30 15.53 7.45
N LEU A 68 -7.48 15.17 6.97
CA LEU A 68 -8.57 14.67 7.83
C LEU A 68 -8.18 13.38 8.53
N ILE A 69 -7.55 12.43 7.84
CA ILE A 69 -7.00 11.22 8.47
C ILE A 69 -6.02 11.59 9.58
N LYS A 70 -5.07 12.49 9.30
CA LYS A 70 -4.05 12.90 10.27
C LYS A 70 -4.67 13.58 11.50
N GLU A 71 -5.62 14.48 11.30
CA GLU A 71 -6.36 15.16 12.36
C GLU A 71 -7.15 14.18 13.22
N THR A 72 -7.92 13.29 12.60
CA THR A 72 -8.77 12.32 13.32
C THR A 72 -7.95 11.28 14.07
N CYS A 73 -6.86 10.77 13.48
CA CYS A 73 -5.90 9.92 14.19
C CYS A 73 -5.36 10.63 15.44
N LYS A 74 -5.01 11.92 15.32
CA LYS A 74 -4.54 12.71 16.46
C LYS A 74 -5.62 12.92 17.52
N GLU A 75 -6.85 13.27 17.11
CA GLU A 75 -7.99 13.50 18.00
C GLU A 75 -8.36 12.23 18.79
N LEU A 76 -8.41 11.07 18.12
CA LEU A 76 -8.77 9.80 18.72
C LEU A 76 -7.61 9.07 19.40
N LYS A 77 -6.38 9.59 19.27
CA LYS A 77 -5.13 8.91 19.67
C LYS A 77 -4.97 7.53 19.01
N GLU A 78 -5.45 7.41 17.78
CA GLU A 78 -5.43 6.18 17.00
C GLU A 78 -4.48 6.29 15.80
N ILE A 79 -4.09 5.15 15.25
CA ILE A 79 -3.38 5.07 13.97
C ILE A 79 -4.37 4.78 12.83
N PRO A 80 -4.03 5.06 11.55
CA PRO A 80 -4.96 4.84 10.44
C PRO A 80 -5.54 3.41 10.39
N PHE A 81 -4.74 2.42 10.77
CA PHE A 81 -5.18 1.03 10.86
C PHE A 81 -6.36 0.84 11.83
N GLY A 82 -6.32 1.51 13.00
CA GLY A 82 -7.41 1.48 14.00
C GLY A 82 -8.70 2.16 13.52
N LEU A 83 -8.66 2.86 12.39
CA LEU A 83 -9.83 3.47 11.73
C LEU A 83 -10.30 2.66 10.51
N ASN A 84 -9.81 1.43 10.34
CA ASN A 84 -9.98 0.59 9.14
C ASN A 84 -9.41 1.21 7.86
N ILE A 85 -8.38 2.06 7.99
CA ILE A 85 -7.68 2.68 6.87
C ILE A 85 -6.33 2.01 6.67
N THR A 86 -6.16 1.32 5.55
CA THR A 86 -4.89 0.63 5.22
C THR A 86 -4.28 1.16 3.94
N ASN A 87 -2.96 1.09 3.81
CA ASN A 87 -2.33 1.38 2.52
C ASN A 87 -2.47 0.16 1.62
N THR A 88 -2.73 0.39 0.33
CA THR A 88 -2.72 -0.70 -0.66
C THR A 88 -1.37 -1.41 -0.64
N LEU A 89 -1.42 -2.73 -0.44
CA LEU A 89 -0.26 -3.61 -0.60
C LEU A 89 0.00 -3.73 -2.11
N LYS A 90 1.04 -3.07 -2.61
CA LYS A 90 1.39 -3.06 -4.04
C LYS A 90 2.81 -3.51 -4.34
N GLY A 91 3.67 -3.53 -3.32
CA GLY A 91 5.05 -3.93 -3.46
C GLY A 91 5.14 -5.40 -3.79
N ILE A 92 6.06 -5.73 -4.68
CA ILE A 92 6.30 -7.09 -5.14
C ILE A 92 7.77 -7.44 -4.94
N TYR A 93 8.04 -8.73 -4.82
CA TYR A 93 9.40 -9.24 -4.77
C TYR A 93 9.54 -10.56 -5.56
N PHE A 94 10.79 -10.92 -5.83
CA PHE A 94 11.20 -12.19 -6.40
C PHE A 94 12.54 -12.61 -5.79
N GLY A 95 12.67 -13.88 -5.44
CA GLY A 95 13.84 -14.42 -4.74
C GLY A 95 13.43 -15.20 -3.50
N GLU A 96 14.37 -15.94 -2.91
CA GLU A 96 14.12 -16.76 -1.74
C GLU A 96 13.98 -15.89 -0.49
N VAL A 97 12.78 -15.90 0.09
CA VAL A 97 12.46 -15.19 1.33
C VAL A 97 11.65 -16.13 2.21
N GLU A 98 12.02 -16.14 3.48
CA GLU A 98 11.34 -16.87 4.52
C GLU A 98 10.67 -15.88 5.48
N PHE A 99 9.45 -16.21 5.90
CA PHE A 99 8.64 -15.37 6.76
C PHE A 99 8.21 -16.15 8.00
N VAL A 100 8.29 -15.47 9.14
CA VAL A 100 7.58 -15.86 10.36
C VAL A 100 6.40 -14.90 10.51
N LEU A 101 5.18 -15.43 10.43
CA LEU A 101 3.93 -14.67 10.41
C LEU A 101 3.13 -14.93 11.69
N ILE A 102 2.31 -13.97 12.11
CA ILE A 102 1.20 -14.19 13.03
C ILE A 102 -0.09 -14.12 12.22
N LYS A 103 -0.89 -15.18 12.27
CA LYS A 103 -2.24 -15.22 11.70
C LYS A 103 -3.17 -15.93 12.67
N ASP A 104 -4.29 -15.29 13.01
CA ASP A 104 -5.30 -15.83 13.93
C ASP A 104 -4.67 -16.31 15.27
N ASP A 105 -3.79 -15.49 15.84
CA ASP A 105 -3.00 -15.75 17.06
C ASP A 105 -2.07 -16.98 17.00
N ARG A 106 -1.76 -17.46 15.79
CA ARG A 106 -0.83 -18.56 15.55
C ARG A 106 0.40 -18.09 14.79
N VAL A 107 1.56 -18.61 15.18
CA VAL A 107 2.81 -18.41 14.46
C VAL A 107 2.85 -19.37 13.28
N ILE A 108 2.92 -18.83 12.06
CA ILE A 108 3.05 -19.58 10.81
C ILE A 108 4.47 -19.38 10.27
N PHE A 109 5.15 -20.49 10.01
CA PHE A 109 6.45 -20.50 9.35
C PHE A 109 6.26 -20.77 7.86
N ASN A 110 6.84 -19.91 7.02
CA ASN A 110 6.98 -20.13 5.58
C ASN A 110 5.69 -20.57 4.88
N ASP A 111 4.66 -19.72 4.91
CA ASP A 111 3.41 -19.94 4.20
C ASP A 111 3.69 -20.39 2.74
N PRO A 112 3.26 -21.59 2.31
CA PRO A 112 3.52 -22.12 0.97
C PRO A 112 3.04 -21.20 -0.16
N LEU A 113 2.08 -20.31 0.10
CA LEU A 113 1.58 -19.32 -0.85
C LEU A 113 2.57 -18.16 -1.08
N LEU A 114 3.50 -17.95 -0.15
CA LEU A 114 4.55 -16.92 -0.22
C LEU A 114 5.87 -17.47 -0.74
N LYS A 115 5.96 -18.75 -1.10
CA LYS A 115 7.15 -19.30 -1.75
C LYS A 115 7.15 -19.00 -3.25
N PRO A 116 8.28 -18.60 -3.85
CA PRO A 116 8.40 -18.52 -5.30
C PRO A 116 8.28 -19.93 -5.89
N GLN A 117 7.11 -20.28 -6.40
CA GLN A 117 6.94 -21.55 -7.11
C GLN A 117 7.49 -21.38 -8.53
N ILE A 118 8.70 -21.90 -8.76
CA ILE A 118 9.18 -22.19 -10.11
C ILE A 118 8.43 -23.44 -10.55
N LEU A 119 7.27 -23.26 -11.18
CA LEU A 119 6.48 -24.37 -11.69
C LEU A 119 7.08 -24.81 -13.03
N ASN A 120 7.82 -25.93 -13.02
CA ASN A 120 8.53 -26.50 -14.16
C ASN A 120 7.64 -27.03 -15.31
N THR A 121 6.36 -26.66 -15.37
CA THR A 121 5.37 -27.25 -16.30
C THR A 121 4.76 -26.26 -17.30
N LEU A 122 5.14 -24.98 -17.27
CA LEU A 122 4.75 -23.97 -18.27
C LEU A 122 5.97 -23.11 -18.63
N PRO A 123 6.05 -22.52 -19.85
CA PRO A 123 7.22 -21.74 -20.25
C PRO A 123 7.51 -20.65 -19.21
N PHE A 124 8.70 -20.76 -18.58
CA PHE A 124 9.30 -19.89 -17.56
C PHE A 124 8.56 -18.55 -17.36
N GLN A 125 7.56 -18.54 -16.48
CA GLN A 125 7.04 -17.31 -15.89
C GLN A 125 7.48 -17.30 -14.43
N PRO A 126 8.63 -16.68 -14.10
CA PRO A 126 8.99 -16.47 -12.70
C PRO A 126 7.84 -15.78 -11.98
N ARG A 127 7.26 -16.45 -10.98
CA ARG A 127 6.14 -15.91 -10.21
C ARG A 127 6.64 -14.79 -9.33
N THR A 128 6.27 -13.57 -9.69
CA THR A 128 6.31 -12.39 -8.83
C THR A 128 5.39 -12.60 -7.62
N ILE A 129 5.87 -12.29 -6.41
CA ILE A 129 5.09 -12.46 -5.18
C ILE A 129 4.75 -11.09 -4.62
N LEU A 130 3.51 -10.91 -4.18
CA LEU A 130 3.11 -9.71 -3.44
C LEU A 130 3.76 -9.73 -2.05
N ILE A 131 4.34 -8.61 -1.63
CA ILE A 131 4.86 -8.49 -0.26
C ILE A 131 3.66 -8.63 0.70
N PRO A 132 3.69 -9.59 1.65
CA PRO A 132 2.60 -9.78 2.61
C PRO A 132 2.43 -8.56 3.51
N ASP A 133 1.33 -8.49 4.27
CA ASP A 133 1.16 -7.41 5.24
C ASP A 133 2.25 -7.51 6.33
N MET A 134 3.19 -6.57 6.31
CA MET A 134 4.36 -6.55 7.19
C MET A 134 4.01 -6.27 8.65
N ASN A 135 2.76 -5.88 8.95
CA ASN A 135 2.26 -5.80 10.32
C ASN A 135 1.99 -7.19 10.91
N GLN A 136 1.72 -8.20 10.07
CA GLN A 136 1.53 -9.60 10.47
C GLN A 136 2.83 -10.40 10.44
N VAL A 137 3.91 -9.83 9.90
CA VAL A 137 5.21 -10.49 9.81
C VAL A 137 6.06 -10.15 11.02
N LEU A 138 6.51 -11.17 11.76
CA LEU A 138 7.46 -11.04 12.85
C LEU A 138 8.89 -10.93 12.34
N GLU A 139 9.29 -11.85 11.46
CA GLU A 139 10.65 -11.96 10.98
C GLU A 139 10.68 -12.21 9.46
N VAL A 140 11.72 -11.65 8.83
CA VAL A 140 12.04 -11.85 7.41
C VAL A 140 13.49 -12.31 7.31
N THR A 141 13.70 -13.50 6.76
CA THR A 141 15.04 -14.06 6.48
C THR A 141 15.18 -14.34 4.99
N THR A 142 16.41 -14.27 4.49
CA THR A 142 16.72 -14.54 3.08
C THR A 142 18.14 -15.08 2.97
N SER A 143 18.34 -16.02 2.04
CA SER A 143 19.64 -16.56 1.63
C SER A 143 20.34 -15.68 0.59
N ALA A 144 19.68 -14.62 0.10
CA ALA A 144 20.20 -13.75 -0.93
C ALA A 144 21.46 -12.97 -0.50
N ASN A 145 22.42 -12.81 -1.42
CA ASN A 145 23.66 -12.09 -1.17
C ASN A 145 23.45 -10.57 -1.14
N PHE A 146 22.53 -10.06 -1.95
CA PHE A 146 22.14 -8.66 -1.99
C PHE A 146 20.67 -8.51 -2.39
N CYS A 147 20.09 -7.35 -2.08
CA CYS A 147 18.76 -6.95 -2.53
C CYS A 147 18.88 -5.86 -3.60
N LEU A 148 18.20 -6.01 -4.73
CA LEU A 148 18.07 -4.99 -5.76
C LEU A 148 16.65 -4.42 -5.71
N VAL A 149 16.54 -3.13 -5.39
CA VAL A 149 15.29 -2.38 -5.38
C VAL A 149 15.17 -1.65 -6.72
N VAL A 150 14.11 -1.94 -7.46
CA VAL A 150 13.81 -1.28 -8.73
C VAL A 150 12.56 -0.42 -8.62
N GLU A 151 12.57 0.73 -9.29
CA GLU A 151 11.43 1.65 -9.27
C GLU A 151 10.22 1.07 -10.02
N LYS A 152 10.41 0.62 -11.27
CA LYS A 152 9.33 0.29 -12.20
C LYS A 152 9.10 -1.21 -12.35
N ASP A 153 7.82 -1.59 -12.41
CA ASP A 153 7.37 -2.98 -12.66
C ASP A 153 7.85 -3.49 -14.04
N THR A 154 7.99 -2.60 -15.02
CA THR A 154 8.50 -2.95 -16.35
C THR A 154 9.96 -3.37 -16.31
N ILE A 155 10.79 -2.69 -15.51
CA ILE A 155 12.21 -3.04 -15.30
C ILE A 155 12.31 -4.34 -14.50
N PHE A 156 11.52 -4.46 -13.43
CA PHE A 156 11.40 -5.70 -12.66
C PHE A 156 11.11 -6.90 -13.56
N SER A 157 10.04 -6.81 -14.35
CA SER A 157 9.60 -7.84 -15.29
C SER A 157 10.65 -8.14 -16.38
N ARG A 158 11.40 -7.13 -16.82
CA ARG A 158 12.47 -7.30 -17.81
C ARG A 158 13.65 -8.08 -17.24
N ILE A 159 14.06 -7.80 -16.00
CA ILE A 159 15.11 -8.56 -15.30
C ILE A 159 14.69 -10.02 -15.16
N LEU A 160 13.44 -10.26 -14.75
CA LEU A 160 12.90 -11.61 -14.59
C LEU A 160 12.85 -12.43 -15.88
N ARG A 161 12.61 -11.79 -17.04
CA ARG A 161 12.58 -12.46 -18.35
C ARG A 161 13.97 -12.66 -18.96
N SER A 162 15.03 -12.19 -18.31
CA SER A 162 16.39 -12.36 -18.81
C SER A 162 16.78 -13.83 -18.81
N LYS A 163 17.26 -14.34 -19.95
CA LYS A 163 17.69 -15.74 -20.13
C LYS A 163 18.84 -16.16 -19.19
N ASN A 164 19.49 -15.18 -18.54
CA ASN A 164 20.61 -15.41 -17.62
C ASN A 164 20.17 -15.59 -16.17
N LEU A 165 18.87 -15.45 -15.84
CA LEU A 165 18.35 -15.85 -14.53
C LEU A 165 18.20 -17.38 -14.54
N SER A 166 19.25 -18.08 -14.11
CA SER A 166 19.24 -19.52 -13.80
C SER A 166 18.30 -19.85 -12.63
N ASP A 167 18.05 -21.14 -12.40
CA ASP A 167 17.24 -21.69 -11.29
C ASP A 167 17.67 -21.21 -9.88
N HIS A 168 18.90 -20.71 -9.75
CA HIS A 168 19.39 -20.03 -8.57
C HIS A 168 19.64 -18.55 -8.86
N VAL A 169 18.92 -17.69 -8.15
CA VAL A 169 19.08 -16.24 -8.21
C VAL A 169 19.72 -15.78 -6.90
N PRO A 170 20.99 -15.32 -6.92
CA PRO A 170 21.74 -15.00 -5.71
C PRO A 170 21.31 -13.68 -5.07
N PHE A 171 20.18 -13.12 -5.50
CA PHE A 171 19.71 -11.80 -5.10
C PHE A 171 18.20 -11.78 -4.89
N LEU A 172 17.78 -10.89 -4.02
CA LEU A 172 16.38 -10.54 -3.81
C LEU A 172 16.05 -9.36 -4.71
N LEU A 173 15.04 -9.48 -5.57
CA LEU A 173 14.53 -8.37 -6.38
C LEU A 173 13.26 -7.81 -5.73
N VAL A 174 13.17 -6.50 -5.55
CA VAL A 174 12.01 -5.82 -4.95
C VAL A 174 11.57 -4.66 -5.83
N CYS A 175 10.26 -4.49 -6.03
CA CYS A 175 9.71 -3.36 -6.76
C CYS A 175 8.58 -2.67 -5.98
N GLY A 176 8.68 -1.35 -5.87
CA GLY A 176 7.67 -0.48 -5.24
C GLY A 176 6.54 -0.05 -6.18
N LYS A 177 6.68 -0.30 -7.50
CA LYS A 177 5.82 0.21 -8.58
C LYS A 177 5.70 1.74 -8.52
N GLY A 178 6.81 2.43 -8.79
CA GLY A 178 7.00 3.85 -8.51
C GLY A 178 7.32 4.08 -7.04
N TYR A 179 6.68 5.08 -6.43
CA TYR A 179 6.87 5.40 -5.01
C TYR A 179 6.51 4.20 -4.11
N PRO A 180 7.44 3.63 -3.34
CA PRO A 180 7.17 2.45 -2.52
C PRO A 180 6.13 2.78 -1.44
N CYS A 181 5.18 1.87 -1.20
CA CYS A 181 4.24 2.05 -0.10
C CYS A 181 4.90 1.72 1.25
N ARG A 182 4.28 2.13 2.36
CA ARG A 182 4.78 1.85 3.72
C ARG A 182 5.08 0.37 3.94
N ASN A 183 4.26 -0.53 3.39
CA ASN A 183 4.46 -1.97 3.51
C ASN A 183 5.77 -2.43 2.86
N THR A 184 6.08 -1.93 1.65
CA THR A 184 7.34 -2.20 0.94
C THR A 184 8.54 -1.68 1.73
N LEU A 185 8.44 -0.48 2.30
CA LEU A 185 9.51 0.10 3.12
C LEU A 185 9.74 -0.71 4.40
N LEU A 186 8.66 -1.16 5.06
CA LEU A 186 8.76 -2.03 6.23
C LEU A 186 9.41 -3.37 5.88
N PHE A 187 9.03 -3.98 4.75
CA PHE A 187 9.68 -5.18 4.24
C PHE A 187 11.18 -4.99 4.07
N LEU A 188 11.59 -3.95 3.34
CA LEU A 188 13.00 -3.65 3.11
C LEU A 188 13.75 -3.37 4.43
N SER A 189 13.13 -2.69 5.39
CA SER A 189 13.74 -2.39 6.69
C SER A 189 13.91 -3.63 7.59
N LYS A 190 13.09 -4.66 7.38
CA LYS A 190 13.16 -5.94 8.12
C LYS A 190 14.12 -6.94 7.49
N LEU A 191 14.58 -6.70 6.26
CA LEU A 191 15.56 -7.57 5.60
C LEU A 191 16.89 -7.52 6.33
N LYS A 192 17.35 -8.67 6.85
CA LYS A 192 18.67 -8.83 7.45
C LYS A 192 19.73 -9.07 6.37
N ILE A 193 19.87 -8.14 5.42
CA ILE A 193 20.80 -8.24 4.28
C ILE A 193 21.80 -7.08 4.28
N LYS A 194 23.08 -7.36 4.04
CA LYS A 194 24.16 -6.36 4.17
C LYS A 194 24.22 -5.34 3.03
N LYS A 195 23.64 -5.67 1.87
CA LYS A 195 23.77 -4.87 0.65
C LYS A 195 22.42 -4.72 -0.02
N ILE A 196 21.91 -3.49 -0.02
CA ILE A 196 20.70 -3.13 -0.75
C ILE A 196 21.10 -2.11 -1.81
N LEU A 197 20.78 -2.39 -3.07
CA LEU A 197 21.12 -1.58 -4.23
C LEU A 197 19.86 -0.96 -4.84
N GLY A 198 19.97 0.27 -5.32
CA GLY A 198 18.89 0.99 -6.00
C GLY A 198 19.04 1.08 -7.51
N LEU A 199 17.97 0.79 -8.26
CA LEU A 199 17.84 1.12 -9.68
C LEU A 199 16.61 2.00 -9.90
N PHE A 200 16.87 3.30 -10.09
CA PHE A 200 15.88 4.37 -10.23
C PHE A 200 16.13 5.14 -11.52
N ASP A 201 15.09 5.80 -12.02
CA ASP A 201 15.25 6.66 -13.19
C ASP A 201 16.14 7.87 -12.88
N TYR A 202 16.94 8.30 -13.86
CA TYR A 202 17.82 9.46 -13.71
C TYR A 202 17.06 10.77 -13.97
N ASP A 203 16.06 11.03 -13.13
CA ASP A 203 15.26 12.26 -13.15
C ASP A 203 14.94 12.71 -11.70
N PRO A 204 14.39 13.92 -11.50
CA PRO A 204 14.06 14.41 -10.15
C PRO A 204 13.09 13.52 -9.37
N TYR A 205 12.19 12.79 -10.04
CA TYR A 205 11.25 11.89 -9.39
C TYR A 205 11.94 10.59 -8.95
N GLY A 206 12.77 9.99 -9.80
CA GLY A 206 13.56 8.81 -9.46
C GLY A 206 14.51 9.08 -8.30
N LEU A 207 15.13 10.26 -8.25
CA LEU A 207 15.94 10.72 -7.11
C LEU A 207 15.10 10.87 -5.83
N ASP A 208 13.91 11.47 -5.89
CA ASP A 208 13.03 11.59 -4.72
C ASP A 208 12.59 10.22 -4.18
N ILE A 209 12.27 9.28 -5.08
CA ILE A 209 11.93 7.90 -4.71
C ILE A 209 13.12 7.20 -4.04
N PHE A 210 14.32 7.33 -4.59
CA PHE A 210 15.55 6.79 -4.00
C PHE A 210 15.77 7.35 -2.59
N LEU A 211 15.75 8.68 -2.44
CA LEU A 211 15.96 9.35 -1.15
C LEU A 211 14.90 8.94 -0.13
N ASN A 212 13.64 8.85 -0.54
CA ASN A 212 12.58 8.34 0.34
C ASN A 212 12.85 6.90 0.78
N THR A 213 13.25 6.03 -0.13
CA THR A 213 13.57 4.63 0.21
C THR A 213 14.76 4.55 1.17
N LYS A 214 15.82 5.33 0.91
CA LYS A 214 17.05 5.38 1.72
C LYS A 214 16.81 5.86 3.14
N LYS A 215 15.85 6.78 3.37
CA LYS A 215 15.48 7.23 4.72
C LYS A 215 15.01 6.08 5.63
N PHE A 216 14.33 5.08 5.05
CA PHE A 216 13.82 3.92 5.78
C PHE A 216 14.77 2.73 5.77
N VAL A 217 15.68 2.68 4.79
CA VAL A 217 16.61 1.58 4.55
C VAL A 217 18.04 2.11 4.63
N ARG A 218 18.66 2.00 5.81
CA ARG A 218 19.95 2.64 6.11
C ARG A 218 21.09 2.22 5.16
N ASP A 219 21.07 0.98 4.69
CA ASP A 219 22.13 0.39 3.86
C ASP A 219 21.83 0.43 2.34
N LEU A 220 20.89 1.28 1.91
CA LEU A 220 20.59 1.47 0.49
C LEU A 220 21.65 2.33 -0.20
N ASN A 221 22.38 1.70 -1.11
CA ASN A 221 23.43 2.30 -1.94
C ASN A 221 22.98 2.47 -3.40
#